data_AF-A0A7V4T4P5-F1
#
_entry.id   AF-A0A7V4T4P5-F1
#
_cell.length_a   1.000
_cell.length_b   1.000
_cell.length_c   1.000
_cell.angle_alpha   90.00
_cell.angle_beta   90.00
_cell.angle_gamma   90.00
#
_symmetry.space_group_name_H-M   'P 1'
#
loop_
_entity.id
_entity.type
_entity.pdbx_description
1 polymer ?
#
loop_
_entity_poly.entity_id
_entity_poly.type
_entity_poly.pdbx_seq_one_letter_code
_entity_poly.pdbx_strand_id
1 'polypeptide(L)'
;LANYVTDRKETIGVIAKGCDSRNIVTHIIENKIKREQLVIIGVPCKGMIDKHKITSMFEGEIEQVTEQNGNVIIKGKGFEETVKKNDILQQNCSVCIHRNPVIYDELVADLVEEQKDVDQYEDVRKIEAMPSEEKWNYFDDLLSTCIRCYACRNACPLCYCPTCFVDESTPQWVGKSDDSIDTRTFHFLRAYHCAGRCTDCGACERACPVGINMRMFTRKLEKDCFEQYGWEAGLSLDERPPLDTFRPEDPNDFIK
;
A
#
# COMPACT_ATOMS: atom_id res chain seq x y z
N LEU A 1 -2.34 -9.67 -5.04
CA LEU A 1 -1.77 -11.03 -5.02
C LEU A 1 -1.82 -11.60 -3.62
N ALA A 2 -1.27 -10.93 -2.61
CA ALA A 2 -1.43 -11.36 -1.21
C ALA A 2 -2.91 -11.45 -0.76
N ASN A 3 -3.80 -10.60 -1.26
CA ASN A 3 -5.24 -10.66 -0.98
C ASN A 3 -5.94 -11.97 -1.40
N TYR A 4 -5.31 -12.82 -2.23
CA TYR A 4 -5.90 -14.09 -2.68
C TYR A 4 -5.48 -15.30 -1.82
N VAL A 5 -4.54 -15.13 -0.87
CA VAL A 5 -4.08 -16.24 -0.01
C VAL A 5 -4.84 -16.32 1.32
N THR A 6 -5.60 -15.29 1.67
CA THR A 6 -6.34 -15.20 2.93
C THR A 6 -7.31 -16.36 3.14
N ASP A 7 -7.20 -17.01 4.30
CA ASP A 7 -8.06 -18.08 4.81
C ASP A 7 -8.22 -19.28 3.85
N ARG A 8 -7.25 -19.46 2.94
CA ARG A 8 -7.20 -20.60 2.03
C ARG A 8 -6.76 -21.87 2.77
N LYS A 9 -7.22 -23.03 2.30
CA LYS A 9 -7.03 -24.33 2.99
C LYS A 9 -6.03 -25.23 2.28
N GLU A 10 -5.86 -25.02 0.99
CA GLU A 10 -4.94 -25.75 0.12
C GLU A 10 -3.53 -25.14 0.11
N THR A 11 -2.61 -25.82 -0.58
CA THR A 11 -1.28 -25.29 -0.92
C THR A 11 -1.37 -24.37 -2.14
N ILE A 12 -0.73 -23.21 -2.07
CA ILE A 12 -0.83 -22.14 -3.07
C ILE A 12 0.56 -21.74 -3.56
N GLY A 13 0.74 -21.74 -4.88
CA GLY A 13 1.85 -21.05 -5.53
C GLY A 13 1.55 -19.56 -5.69
N VAL A 14 2.45 -18.69 -5.23
CA VAL A 14 2.30 -17.23 -5.35
C VAL A 14 3.59 -16.59 -5.87
N ILE A 15 3.44 -15.65 -6.79
CA ILE A 15 4.54 -14.80 -7.25
C ILE A 15 4.53 -13.53 -6.41
N ALA A 16 5.63 -13.22 -5.75
CA ALA A 16 5.68 -12.12 -4.78
C ALA A 16 6.89 -11.21 -5.00
N LYS A 17 6.62 -9.90 -5.18
CA LYS A 17 7.64 -8.85 -5.07
C LYS A 17 7.92 -8.54 -3.60
N GLY A 18 8.90 -7.68 -3.31
CA GLY A 18 9.18 -7.18 -1.96
C GLY A 18 7.92 -6.80 -1.17
N CYS A 19 7.12 -5.87 -1.69
CA CYS A 19 5.88 -5.45 -1.03
C CYS A 19 4.80 -6.55 -0.93
N ASP A 20 4.70 -7.47 -1.89
CA ASP A 20 3.75 -8.59 -1.80
C ASP A 20 4.19 -9.58 -0.70
N SER A 21 5.48 -9.90 -0.62
CA SER A 21 6.04 -10.80 0.39
C SER A 21 5.87 -10.25 1.80
N ARG A 22 6.05 -8.94 1.99
CA ARG A 22 5.79 -8.25 3.27
C ARG A 22 4.33 -8.38 3.68
N ASN A 23 3.40 -8.23 2.73
CA ASN A 23 1.98 -8.46 3.02
C ASN A 23 1.72 -9.93 3.41
N ILE A 24 2.38 -10.90 2.75
CA ILE A 24 2.27 -12.32 3.10
C ILE A 24 2.79 -12.57 4.52
N VAL A 25 3.91 -11.97 4.92
CA VAL A 25 4.40 -12.01 6.32
C VAL A 25 3.31 -11.52 7.27
N THR A 26 2.67 -10.39 6.98
CA THR A 26 1.54 -9.89 7.78
C THR A 26 0.37 -10.88 7.84
N HIS A 27 0.06 -11.60 6.74
CA HIS A 27 -0.99 -12.64 6.76
C HIS A 27 -0.60 -13.82 7.65
N ILE A 28 0.68 -14.21 7.66
CA ILE A 28 1.15 -15.33 8.47
C ILE A 28 1.08 -14.99 9.95
N ILE A 29 1.61 -13.84 10.38
CA ILE A 29 1.62 -13.44 11.80
C ILE A 29 0.19 -13.17 12.33
N GLU A 30 -0.74 -12.79 11.46
CA GLU A 30 -2.17 -12.62 11.78
C GLU A 30 -3.01 -13.89 11.59
N ASN A 31 -2.37 -15.04 11.38
CA ASN A 31 -3.00 -16.35 11.25
C ASN A 31 -4.03 -16.44 10.11
N LYS A 32 -3.82 -15.70 9.02
CA LYS A 32 -4.64 -15.74 7.80
C LYS A 32 -4.17 -16.76 6.78
N ILE A 33 -2.94 -17.23 6.90
CA ILE A 33 -2.38 -18.31 6.09
C ILE A 33 -1.20 -18.91 6.85
N LYS A 34 -0.93 -20.20 6.69
CA LYS A 34 0.26 -20.81 7.27
C LYS A 34 1.42 -20.80 6.28
N ARG A 35 2.66 -20.66 6.75
CA ARG A 35 3.85 -20.58 5.89
C ARG A 35 4.01 -21.83 5.02
N GLU A 36 3.71 -23.00 5.57
CA GLU A 36 3.79 -24.30 4.87
C GLU A 36 2.74 -24.48 3.77
N GLN A 37 1.70 -23.64 3.74
CA GLN A 37 0.71 -23.63 2.65
C GLN A 37 1.19 -22.86 1.42
N LEU A 38 2.35 -22.21 1.47
CA LEU A 38 2.81 -21.32 0.42
C LEU A 38 4.06 -21.85 -0.26
N VAL A 39 4.05 -21.82 -1.59
CA VAL A 39 5.23 -21.89 -2.44
C VAL A 39 5.40 -20.50 -3.07
N ILE A 40 6.41 -19.76 -2.62
CA ILE A 40 6.62 -18.37 -2.97
C ILE A 40 7.74 -18.25 -4.00
N ILE A 41 7.38 -17.83 -5.20
CA ILE A 41 8.31 -17.45 -6.26
C ILE A 41 8.59 -15.95 -6.10
N GLY A 42 9.74 -15.64 -5.53
CA GLY A 42 10.20 -14.29 -5.26
C GLY A 42 10.67 -13.54 -6.52
N VAL A 43 10.25 -12.28 -6.63
CA VAL A 43 10.62 -11.38 -7.73
C VAL A 43 11.28 -10.12 -7.18
N PRO A 44 12.62 -9.99 -7.29
CA PRO A 44 13.31 -8.73 -7.03
C PRO A 44 12.76 -7.60 -7.90
N CYS A 45 12.37 -6.49 -7.30
CA CYS A 45 11.59 -5.43 -7.96
C CYS A 45 12.36 -4.11 -8.04
N LYS A 46 12.54 -3.57 -9.26
CA LYS A 46 13.13 -2.22 -9.48
C LYS A 46 12.07 -1.10 -9.59
N GLY A 47 10.90 -1.32 -9.00
CA GLY A 47 9.76 -0.40 -9.04
C GLY A 47 8.79 -0.65 -10.19
N MET A 48 7.52 -0.27 -9.95
CA MET A 48 6.42 -0.36 -10.92
C MET A 48 6.11 1.01 -11.51
N ILE A 49 5.83 1.06 -12.81
CA ILE A 49 5.38 2.27 -13.51
C ILE A 49 3.94 2.63 -13.17
N ASP A 50 3.61 3.91 -13.23
CA ASP A 50 2.29 4.45 -12.91
C ASP A 50 1.38 4.47 -14.15
N LYS A 51 0.32 3.67 -14.10
CA LYS A 51 -0.66 3.58 -15.19
C LYS A 51 -1.37 4.91 -15.44
N HIS A 52 -1.80 5.62 -14.40
CA HIS A 52 -2.53 6.88 -14.56
C HIS A 52 -1.63 7.96 -15.14
N LYS A 53 -0.39 8.04 -14.66
CA LYS A 53 0.62 8.96 -15.19
C LYS A 53 0.87 8.70 -16.67
N ILE A 54 1.10 7.44 -17.03
CA ILE A 54 1.31 7.03 -18.43
C ILE A 54 0.08 7.37 -19.29
N THR A 55 -1.13 7.00 -18.87
CA THR A 55 -2.35 7.27 -19.65
C THR A 55 -2.61 8.77 -19.83
N SER A 56 -2.21 9.61 -18.86
CA SER A 56 -2.34 11.07 -18.97
C SER A 56 -1.36 11.75 -19.92
N MET A 57 -0.28 11.06 -20.33
CA MET A 57 0.76 11.61 -21.21
C MET A 57 0.40 11.56 -22.70
N PHE A 58 -0.59 10.75 -23.09
CA PHE A 58 -0.88 10.49 -24.49
C PHE A 58 -2.36 10.68 -24.80
N GLU A 59 -2.66 11.29 -25.94
CA GLU A 59 -4.00 11.34 -26.50
C GLU A 59 -4.24 10.06 -27.33
N GLY A 60 -4.83 9.03 -26.72
CA GLY A 60 -5.20 7.80 -27.42
C GLY A 60 -5.07 6.53 -26.57
N GLU A 61 -5.50 5.41 -27.14
CA GLU A 61 -5.35 4.10 -26.51
C GLU A 61 -3.89 3.63 -26.61
N ILE A 62 -3.35 3.18 -25.47
CA ILE A 62 -2.04 2.55 -25.40
C ILE A 62 -2.20 1.07 -25.72
N GLU A 63 -1.53 0.62 -26.78
CA GLU A 63 -1.61 -0.77 -27.26
C GLU A 63 -0.48 -1.63 -26.69
N GLN A 64 0.69 -1.03 -26.43
CA GLN A 64 1.86 -1.76 -25.95
C GLN A 64 2.74 -0.91 -25.03
N VAL A 65 3.25 -1.53 -23.97
CA VAL A 65 4.26 -0.95 -23.07
C VAL A 65 5.39 -1.96 -22.90
N THR A 66 6.63 -1.56 -23.19
CA THR A 66 7.82 -2.42 -23.08
C THR A 66 8.90 -1.72 -22.26
N GLU A 67 9.44 -2.39 -21.25
CA GLU A 67 10.61 -1.90 -20.51
C GLU A 67 11.90 -2.44 -21.17
N GLN A 68 12.85 -1.55 -21.47
CA GLN A 68 14.16 -1.92 -22.02
C GLN A 68 15.24 -0.98 -21.51
N ASN A 69 16.32 -1.53 -20.93
CA ASN A 69 17.51 -0.79 -20.51
C ASN A 69 17.24 0.46 -19.65
N GLY A 70 16.27 0.39 -18.73
CA GLY A 70 15.89 1.51 -17.85
C GLY A 70 14.95 2.54 -18.49
N ASN A 71 14.58 2.35 -19.75
CA ASN A 71 13.56 3.12 -20.45
C ASN A 71 12.27 2.31 -20.62
N VAL A 72 11.19 3.01 -20.90
CA VAL A 72 9.86 2.46 -21.18
C VAL A 72 9.42 3.00 -22.52
N ILE A 73 9.20 2.08 -23.46
CA ILE A 73 8.71 2.35 -24.80
C ILE A 73 7.20 2.15 -24.77
N ILE A 74 6.45 3.20 -25.10
CA ILE A 74 4.99 3.24 -25.05
C ILE A 74 4.50 3.45 -26.47
N LYS A 75 3.65 2.53 -26.96
CA LYS A 75 3.13 2.55 -28.32
C LYS A 75 1.61 2.59 -28.30
N GLY A 76 1.05 3.38 -29.21
CA GLY A 76 -0.37 3.38 -29.53
C GLY A 76 -0.58 3.77 -30.99
N LYS A 77 -1.84 3.99 -31.36
CA LYS A 77 -2.19 4.28 -32.75
C LYS A 77 -1.62 5.62 -33.20
N GLY A 78 -0.55 5.58 -34.00
CA GLY A 78 0.09 6.76 -34.57
C GLY A 78 1.10 7.46 -33.67
N PHE A 79 1.48 6.86 -32.53
CA PHE A 79 2.55 7.37 -31.68
C PHE A 79 3.41 6.24 -31.10
N GLU A 80 4.70 6.53 -30.93
CA GLU A 80 5.66 5.71 -30.21
C GLU A 80 6.60 6.66 -29.48
N GLU A 81 6.64 6.55 -28.16
CA GLU A 81 7.41 7.45 -27.31
C GLU A 81 8.23 6.66 -26.30
N THR A 82 9.42 7.17 -25.99
CA THR A 82 10.35 6.55 -25.05
C THR A 82 10.57 7.48 -23.87
N VAL A 83 10.26 6.99 -22.67
CA VAL A 83 10.42 7.72 -21.41
C VAL A 83 11.36 6.98 -20.46
N LYS A 84 12.06 7.69 -19.58
CA LYS A 84 12.88 7.02 -18.55
C LYS A 84 11.96 6.41 -17.52
N LYS A 85 12.24 5.16 -17.10
CA LYS A 85 11.41 4.46 -16.10
C LYS A 85 11.29 5.24 -14.80
N ASN A 86 12.39 5.81 -14.32
CA ASN A 86 12.43 6.58 -13.07
C ASN A 86 11.50 7.80 -13.09
N ASP A 87 11.24 8.38 -14.26
CA ASP A 87 10.39 9.56 -14.40
C ASP A 87 8.91 9.19 -14.33
N ILE A 88 8.55 7.91 -14.44
CA ILE A 88 7.17 7.42 -14.49
C ILE A 88 6.86 6.32 -13.48
N LEU A 89 7.71 6.14 -12.47
CA LEU A 89 7.41 5.23 -11.36
C LEU A 89 6.17 5.68 -10.59
N GLN A 90 5.45 4.71 -10.03
CA GLN A 90 4.49 4.97 -8.96
C GLN A 90 5.21 5.62 -7.78
N GLN A 91 4.55 6.56 -7.11
CA GLN A 91 5.15 7.35 -6.04
C GLN A 91 5.68 6.44 -4.90
N ASN A 92 4.99 5.36 -4.57
CA ASN A 92 5.47 4.41 -3.57
C ASN A 92 6.72 3.64 -4.01
N CYS A 93 6.83 3.35 -5.31
CA CYS A 93 7.96 2.64 -5.89
C CYS A 93 9.20 3.52 -6.02
N SER A 94 9.04 4.84 -6.19
CA SER A 94 10.17 5.76 -6.28
C SER A 94 10.92 5.92 -4.95
N VAL A 95 10.25 5.67 -3.83
CA VAL A 95 10.81 5.76 -2.46
C VAL A 95 10.91 4.39 -1.75
N CYS A 96 10.85 3.29 -2.49
CA CYS A 96 10.82 1.95 -1.92
C CYS A 96 12.23 1.46 -1.54
N ILE A 97 12.44 1.22 -0.24
CA ILE A 97 13.69 0.64 0.31
C ILE A 97 13.63 -0.90 0.49
N HIS A 98 12.54 -1.53 0.04
CA HIS A 98 12.27 -2.97 0.21
C HIS A 98 11.91 -3.63 -1.13
N ARG A 99 12.91 -3.71 -2.01
CA ARG A 99 12.84 -4.20 -3.39
C ARG A 99 12.84 -5.71 -3.48
N ASN A 100 13.54 -6.36 -2.57
CA ASN A 100 13.66 -7.81 -2.54
C ASN A 100 12.54 -8.47 -1.71
N PRO A 101 12.08 -9.68 -2.09
CA PRO A 101 11.16 -10.45 -1.26
C PRO A 101 11.78 -10.79 0.10
N VAL A 102 11.04 -10.55 1.19
CA VAL A 102 11.48 -10.86 2.57
C VAL A 102 11.44 -12.37 2.81
N ILE A 103 10.43 -13.04 2.26
CA ILE A 103 10.28 -14.49 2.29
C ILE A 103 10.06 -14.99 0.86
N TYR A 104 10.70 -16.09 0.51
CA TYR A 104 10.55 -16.80 -0.76
C TYR A 104 11.05 -18.24 -0.63
N ASP A 105 10.64 -19.11 -1.56
CA ASP A 105 11.17 -20.46 -1.74
C ASP A 105 12.14 -20.50 -2.93
N GLU A 106 11.80 -19.77 -4.00
CA GLU A 106 12.60 -19.67 -5.23
C GLU A 106 12.73 -18.20 -5.66
N LEU A 107 13.79 -17.86 -6.37
CA LEU A 107 13.97 -16.53 -6.99
C LEU A 107 14.01 -16.64 -8.50
N VAL A 108 13.30 -15.75 -9.20
CA VAL A 108 13.33 -15.68 -10.67
C VAL A 108 14.51 -14.87 -11.22
N ALA A 109 15.22 -14.15 -10.36
CA ALA A 109 16.37 -13.32 -10.69
C ALA A 109 17.22 -13.05 -9.44
N ASP A 110 18.45 -12.59 -9.64
CA ASP A 110 19.30 -12.14 -8.56
C ASP A 110 18.68 -10.98 -7.78
N LEU A 111 18.98 -10.93 -6.49
CA LEU A 111 18.60 -9.83 -5.62
C LEU A 111 19.12 -8.50 -6.18
N VAL A 112 18.33 -7.45 -6.05
CA VAL A 112 18.69 -6.11 -6.48
C VAL A 112 19.17 -5.28 -5.32
N GLU A 113 19.99 -4.26 -5.60
CA GLU A 113 20.40 -3.33 -4.56
C GLU A 113 19.17 -2.56 -4.02
N GLU A 114 19.05 -2.58 -2.69
CA GLU A 114 18.06 -1.79 -1.96
C GLU A 114 18.39 -0.30 -2.02
N GLN A 115 17.37 0.53 -2.11
CA GLN A 115 17.58 1.97 -2.05
C GLN A 115 18.06 2.38 -0.65
N LYS A 116 19.16 3.13 -0.62
CA LYS A 116 19.69 3.75 0.60
C LYS A 116 19.46 5.26 0.54
N ASP A 117 19.41 5.88 1.71
CA ASP A 117 19.35 7.35 1.86
C ASP A 117 18.12 8.00 1.17
N VAL A 118 17.02 7.26 1.06
CA VAL A 118 15.75 7.76 0.52
C VAL A 118 14.86 8.19 1.67
N ASP A 119 14.39 9.44 1.61
CA ASP A 119 13.38 9.94 2.51
C ASP A 119 11.99 9.40 2.15
N GLN A 120 11.59 8.33 2.84
CA GLN A 120 10.29 7.69 2.65
C GLN A 120 9.12 8.46 3.27
N TYR A 121 9.31 9.62 3.91
CA TYR A 121 8.24 10.33 4.63
C TYR A 121 8.24 11.84 4.37
N GLU A 122 8.90 12.30 3.31
CA GLU A 122 9.00 13.71 2.95
C GLU A 122 7.61 14.38 2.82
N ASP A 123 6.68 13.75 2.12
CA ASP A 123 5.32 14.24 1.92
C ASP A 123 4.45 14.16 3.18
N VAL A 124 4.64 13.14 4.02
CA VAL A 124 4.00 13.07 5.34
C VAL A 124 4.41 14.28 6.19
N ARG A 125 5.71 14.61 6.24
CA ARG A 125 6.20 15.79 6.98
C ARG A 125 5.67 17.11 6.42
N LYS A 126 5.53 17.22 5.09
CA LYS A 126 4.88 18.38 4.46
C LYS A 126 3.46 18.55 4.97
N ILE A 127 2.68 17.46 5.04
CA ILE A 127 1.31 17.49 5.59
C ILE A 127 1.32 17.79 7.09
N GLU A 128 2.20 17.17 7.87
CA GLU A 128 2.31 17.39 9.33
C GLU A 128 2.53 18.88 9.67
N ALA A 129 3.37 19.56 8.89
CA ALA A 129 3.71 20.98 9.05
C ALA A 129 2.59 21.95 8.66
N MET A 130 1.53 21.49 7.97
CA MET A 130 0.38 22.33 7.63
C MET A 130 -0.37 22.77 8.91
N PRO A 131 -0.83 24.04 8.97
CA PRO A 131 -1.81 24.48 9.96
C PRO A 131 -3.06 23.59 9.96
N SER A 132 -3.75 23.50 11.09
CA SER A 132 -4.88 22.58 11.25
C SER A 132 -5.99 22.77 10.21
N GLU A 133 -6.31 24.01 9.84
CA GLU A 133 -7.32 24.30 8.81
C GLU A 133 -6.86 23.89 7.41
N GLU A 134 -5.62 24.19 7.04
CA GLU A 134 -5.05 23.79 5.75
C GLU A 134 -4.97 22.26 5.62
N LYS A 135 -4.57 21.59 6.70
CA LYS A 135 -4.54 20.12 6.78
C LYS A 135 -5.92 19.51 6.62
N TRP A 136 -6.94 20.13 7.24
CA TRP A 136 -8.32 19.70 7.09
C TRP A 136 -8.78 19.83 5.64
N ASN A 137 -8.56 20.99 5.02
CA ASN A 137 -8.91 21.24 3.62
C ASN A 137 -8.18 20.30 2.66
N TYR A 138 -6.90 19.99 2.92
CA TYR A 138 -6.14 19.04 2.12
C TYR A 138 -6.82 17.66 2.05
N PHE A 139 -7.29 17.13 3.18
CA PHE A 139 -7.97 15.83 3.20
C PHE A 139 -9.41 15.90 2.66
N ASP A 140 -10.10 17.02 2.83
CA ASP A 140 -11.41 17.26 2.19
C ASP A 140 -11.27 17.26 0.66
N ASP A 141 -10.28 17.99 0.14
CA ASP A 141 -9.99 18.05 -1.30
C ASP A 141 -9.55 16.70 -1.85
N LEU A 142 -8.68 15.98 -1.13
CA LEU A 142 -8.23 14.63 -1.50
C LEU A 142 -9.40 13.65 -1.66
N LEU A 143 -10.46 13.79 -0.87
CA LEU A 143 -11.62 12.89 -0.87
C LEU A 143 -12.82 13.41 -1.68
N SER A 144 -12.76 14.65 -2.18
CA SER A 144 -13.88 15.35 -2.84
C SER A 144 -14.48 14.61 -4.04
N THR A 145 -13.69 13.76 -4.72
CA THR A 145 -14.11 12.99 -5.90
C THR A 145 -14.46 11.54 -5.57
N CYS A 146 -14.44 11.14 -4.29
CA CYS A 146 -14.64 9.76 -3.89
C CYS A 146 -16.07 9.29 -4.15
N ILE A 147 -16.23 8.32 -5.06
CA ILE A 147 -17.53 7.71 -5.39
C ILE A 147 -17.90 6.51 -4.49
N ARG A 148 -17.18 6.30 -3.37
CA ARG A 148 -17.34 5.19 -2.42
C ARG A 148 -17.53 3.80 -3.06
N CYS A 149 -16.82 3.53 -4.17
CA CYS A 149 -16.86 2.23 -4.85
C CYS A 149 -16.15 1.08 -4.09
N TYR A 150 -15.44 1.40 -2.99
CA TYR A 150 -14.68 0.47 -2.16
C TYR A 150 -13.57 -0.35 -2.87
N ALA A 151 -13.18 0.03 -4.09
CA ALA A 151 -12.07 -0.62 -4.80
C ALA A 151 -10.77 -0.60 -3.98
N CYS A 152 -10.48 0.52 -3.29
CA CYS A 152 -9.33 0.67 -2.41
C CYS A 152 -9.35 -0.29 -1.19
N ARG A 153 -10.54 -0.63 -0.68
CA ARG A 153 -10.73 -1.63 0.37
C ARG A 153 -10.48 -3.03 -0.20
N ASN A 154 -11.17 -3.36 -1.29
CA ASN A 154 -11.16 -4.72 -1.85
C ASN A 154 -9.80 -5.11 -2.45
N ALA A 155 -9.02 -4.12 -2.92
CA ALA A 155 -7.66 -4.34 -3.42
C ALA A 155 -6.62 -4.50 -2.31
N CYS A 156 -6.94 -4.11 -1.08
CA CYS A 156 -5.98 -4.09 0.02
C CYS A 156 -5.79 -5.49 0.60
N PRO A 157 -4.54 -5.99 0.68
CA PRO A 157 -4.26 -7.29 1.29
C PRO A 157 -4.65 -7.38 2.77
N LEU A 158 -4.81 -6.26 3.47
CA LEU A 158 -5.06 -6.24 4.92
C LEU A 158 -6.55 -6.17 5.29
N CYS A 159 -7.42 -5.99 4.29
CA CYS A 159 -8.86 -5.86 4.47
C CYS A 159 -9.55 -7.24 4.37
N TYR A 160 -9.37 -8.07 5.39
CA TYR A 160 -9.94 -9.43 5.47
C TYR A 160 -10.72 -9.69 6.76
N CYS A 161 -11.17 -8.64 7.44
CA CYS A 161 -12.01 -8.82 8.62
C CYS A 161 -13.29 -9.56 8.24
N PRO A 162 -13.73 -10.57 9.02
CA PRO A 162 -14.97 -11.30 8.74
C PRO A 162 -16.21 -10.37 8.86
N THR A 163 -16.07 -9.32 9.66
CA THR A 163 -17.07 -8.30 9.91
C THR A 163 -16.45 -6.94 9.63
N CYS A 164 -17.04 -6.17 8.70
CA CYS A 164 -16.54 -4.86 8.31
C CYS A 164 -17.50 -3.75 8.74
N PHE A 165 -16.97 -2.72 9.41
CA PHE A 165 -17.73 -1.52 9.82
C PHE A 165 -18.47 -0.82 8.66
N VAL A 166 -17.99 -1.01 7.42
CA VAL A 166 -18.62 -0.48 6.21
C VAL A 166 -19.90 -1.23 5.88
N ASP A 167 -19.92 -2.54 6.14
CA ASP A 167 -21.01 -3.42 5.73
C ASP A 167 -22.06 -3.54 6.84
N GLU A 168 -21.62 -3.48 8.11
CA GLU A 168 -22.48 -3.50 9.29
C GLU A 168 -23.58 -2.42 9.30
N SER A 169 -24.78 -2.83 9.68
CA SER A 169 -25.93 -1.94 9.87
C SER A 169 -26.28 -1.74 11.35
N THR A 170 -25.71 -2.52 12.28
CA THR A 170 -26.00 -2.40 13.71
C THR A 170 -24.77 -2.76 14.57
N PRO A 171 -24.08 -1.77 15.17
CA PRO A 171 -24.26 -0.33 14.96
C PRO A 171 -23.83 0.10 13.56
N GLN A 172 -24.50 1.10 13.00
CA GLN A 172 -24.10 1.69 11.73
C GLN A 172 -22.99 2.72 11.97
N TRP A 173 -21.77 2.42 11.56
CA TRP A 173 -20.61 3.31 11.71
C TRP A 173 -20.50 4.34 10.58
N VAL A 174 -20.92 3.96 9.37
CA VAL A 174 -20.91 4.83 8.19
C VAL A 174 -22.22 4.65 7.41
N GLY A 175 -22.77 5.75 6.93
CA GLY A 175 -23.89 5.75 5.98
C GLY A 175 -23.53 5.07 4.67
N LYS A 176 -24.55 4.80 3.84
CA LYS A 176 -24.41 4.12 2.54
C LYS A 176 -24.42 5.08 1.33
N SER A 177 -24.66 6.38 1.55
CA SER A 177 -24.58 7.44 0.54
C SER A 177 -23.12 7.92 0.35
N ASP A 178 -22.91 8.84 -0.57
CA ASP A 178 -21.63 9.55 -0.80
C ASP A 178 -21.46 10.79 0.09
N ASP A 179 -22.15 10.85 1.24
CA ASP A 179 -21.99 11.96 2.17
C ASP A 179 -20.52 12.15 2.59
N SER A 180 -20.10 13.41 2.67
CA SER A 180 -18.70 13.77 2.93
C SER A 180 -18.21 13.31 4.31
N ILE A 181 -19.08 13.28 5.32
CA ILE A 181 -18.73 12.84 6.68
C ILE A 181 -18.54 11.33 6.67
N ASP A 182 -19.43 10.60 6.00
CA ASP A 182 -19.30 9.14 5.90
C ASP A 182 -18.09 8.72 5.06
N THR A 183 -17.80 9.45 3.98
CA THR A 183 -16.62 9.24 3.14
C THR A 183 -15.34 9.42 3.95
N ARG A 184 -15.23 10.53 4.69
CA ARG A 184 -14.10 10.77 5.61
C ARG A 184 -13.97 9.69 6.65
N THR A 185 -15.07 9.38 7.32
CA THR A 185 -15.11 8.36 8.38
C THR A 185 -14.65 7.00 7.87
N PHE A 186 -15.08 6.61 6.66
CA PHE A 186 -14.59 5.40 6.00
C PHE A 186 -13.07 5.40 5.82
N HIS A 187 -12.51 6.47 5.25
CA HIS A 187 -11.06 6.56 4.99
C HIS A 187 -10.23 6.59 6.27
N PHE A 188 -10.67 7.35 7.29
CA PHE A 188 -9.99 7.41 8.59
C PHE A 188 -10.04 6.07 9.32
N LEU A 189 -11.22 5.49 9.54
CA LEU A 189 -11.34 4.21 10.25
C LEU A 189 -10.57 3.09 9.55
N ARG A 190 -10.63 3.05 8.21
CA ARG A 190 -9.85 2.08 7.44
C ARG A 190 -8.34 2.28 7.63
N ALA A 191 -7.86 3.51 7.64
CA ALA A 191 -6.44 3.79 7.89
C ALA A 191 -6.02 3.30 9.28
N TYR A 192 -6.81 3.59 10.32
CA TYR A 192 -6.55 3.09 11.68
C TYR A 192 -6.52 1.56 11.75
N HIS A 193 -7.42 0.86 11.06
CA HIS A 193 -7.37 -0.62 10.97
C HIS A 193 -6.11 -1.16 10.27
N CYS A 194 -5.39 -0.31 9.53
CA CYS A 194 -4.13 -0.64 8.87
C CYS A 194 -2.88 -0.17 9.66
N ALA A 195 -3.04 0.51 10.80
CA ALA A 195 -1.93 0.97 11.62
C ALA A 195 -1.04 -0.20 12.03
N GLY A 196 0.28 -0.09 11.82
CA GLY A 196 1.24 -1.17 12.07
C GLY A 196 1.18 -2.34 11.08
N ARG A 197 0.25 -2.35 10.13
CA ARG A 197 0.04 -3.48 9.19
C ARG A 197 0.38 -3.10 7.74
N CYS A 198 0.23 -1.83 7.38
CA CYS A 198 0.44 -1.32 6.03
C CYS A 198 1.92 -1.42 5.61
N THR A 199 2.18 -1.98 4.43
CA THR A 199 3.52 -2.18 3.87
C THR A 199 3.83 -1.19 2.73
N ASP A 200 3.07 -0.11 2.63
CA ASP A 200 3.09 0.84 1.52
C ASP A 200 3.03 0.27 0.09
N CYS A 201 2.29 -0.83 -0.13
CA CYS A 201 2.29 -1.54 -1.42
C CYS A 201 1.60 -0.80 -2.59
N GLY A 202 0.91 0.31 -2.32
CA GLY A 202 0.20 1.12 -3.31
C GLY A 202 -1.03 0.46 -3.96
N ALA A 203 -1.47 -0.71 -3.48
CA ALA A 203 -2.60 -1.43 -4.10
C ALA A 203 -3.92 -0.65 -4.04
N CYS A 204 -4.16 0.08 -2.95
CA CYS A 204 -5.35 0.89 -2.76
C CYS A 204 -5.39 2.13 -3.68
N GLU A 205 -4.25 2.79 -3.88
CA GLU A 205 -4.09 3.92 -4.81
C GLU A 205 -4.30 3.47 -6.26
N ARG A 206 -3.60 2.42 -6.69
CA ARG A 206 -3.75 1.85 -8.05
C ARG A 206 -5.17 1.39 -8.39
N ALA A 207 -5.95 0.99 -7.39
CA ALA A 207 -7.31 0.51 -7.59
C ALA A 207 -8.34 1.64 -7.66
N CYS A 208 -7.97 2.88 -7.30
CA CYS A 208 -8.91 3.99 -7.27
C CYS A 208 -9.23 4.47 -8.69
N PRO A 209 -10.49 4.37 -9.17
CA PRO A 209 -10.83 4.81 -10.52
C PRO A 209 -10.77 6.34 -10.70
N VAL A 210 -10.79 7.09 -9.60
CA VAL A 210 -10.77 8.56 -9.56
C VAL A 210 -9.44 9.12 -9.03
N GLY A 211 -8.39 8.29 -8.91
CA GLY A 211 -7.04 8.75 -8.64
C GLY A 211 -6.74 9.21 -7.21
N ILE A 212 -7.55 8.83 -6.22
CA ILE A 212 -7.30 9.21 -4.82
C ILE A 212 -6.11 8.43 -4.25
N ASN A 213 -5.12 9.18 -3.75
CA ASN A 213 -3.95 8.62 -3.09
C ASN A 213 -4.25 8.29 -1.62
N MET A 214 -4.72 7.06 -1.39
CA MET A 214 -5.04 6.55 -0.05
C MET A 214 -3.83 6.46 0.90
N ARG A 215 -2.61 6.51 0.36
CA ARG A 215 -1.38 6.37 1.15
C ARG A 215 -1.14 7.58 2.04
N MET A 216 -1.74 8.73 1.74
CA MET A 216 -1.65 9.94 2.59
C MET A 216 -2.17 9.69 4.01
N PHE A 217 -3.11 8.76 4.18
CA PHE A 217 -3.59 8.36 5.51
C PHE A 217 -2.67 7.32 6.17
N THR A 218 -2.33 6.25 5.45
CA THR A 218 -1.62 5.10 6.06
C THR A 218 -0.16 5.39 6.32
N ARG A 219 0.52 6.22 5.50
CA ARG A 219 1.94 6.49 5.66
C ARG A 219 2.29 7.31 6.89
N LYS A 220 1.36 8.15 7.37
CA LYS A 220 1.49 8.79 8.68
C LYS A 220 1.55 7.72 9.79
N LEU A 221 0.66 6.73 9.73
CA LEU A 221 0.63 5.64 10.71
C LEU A 221 1.85 4.73 10.59
N GLU A 222 2.34 4.47 9.38
CA GLU A 222 3.61 3.76 9.16
C GLU A 222 4.80 4.53 9.78
N LYS A 223 4.91 5.84 9.52
CA LYS A 223 5.93 6.72 10.11
C LYS A 223 5.88 6.68 11.63
N ASP A 224 4.68 6.79 12.21
CA ASP A 224 4.52 6.75 13.66
C ASP A 224 4.93 5.40 14.25
N CYS A 225 4.58 4.30 13.59
CA CYS A 225 5.03 2.97 14.02
C CYS A 225 6.56 2.85 13.98
N PHE A 226 7.20 3.39 12.95
CA PHE A 226 8.65 3.39 12.83
C PHE A 226 9.32 4.28 13.91
N GLU A 227 8.90 5.54 14.03
CA GLU A 227 9.53 6.50 14.94
C GLU A 227 9.31 6.17 16.41
N GLN A 228 8.14 5.63 16.77
CA GLN A 228 7.79 5.34 18.17
C GLN A 228 8.21 3.93 18.59
N TYR A 229 8.08 2.93 17.71
CA TYR A 229 8.26 1.52 18.08
C TYR A 229 9.40 0.84 17.33
N GLY A 230 10.09 1.53 16.41
CA GLY A 230 11.07 0.90 15.51
C GLY A 230 10.43 -0.13 14.58
N TRP A 231 9.12 -0.05 14.34
CA TRP A 231 8.36 -1.08 13.66
C TRP A 231 8.17 -0.79 12.17
N GLU A 232 8.48 -1.78 11.35
CA GLU A 232 8.13 -1.82 9.94
C GLU A 232 7.35 -3.09 9.59
N ALA A 233 6.18 -2.93 8.97
CA ALA A 233 5.30 -4.05 8.69
C ALA A 233 5.94 -5.08 7.74
N GLY A 234 5.80 -6.36 8.09
CA GLY A 234 6.10 -7.48 7.19
C GLY A 234 7.58 -7.81 7.00
N LEU A 235 8.47 -7.39 7.91
CA LEU A 235 9.90 -7.70 7.84
C LEU A 235 10.32 -8.96 8.60
N SER A 236 9.51 -9.42 9.56
CA SER A 236 9.82 -10.59 10.38
C SER A 236 8.58 -11.44 10.62
N LEU A 237 8.78 -12.76 10.70
CA LEU A 237 7.73 -13.72 11.11
C LEU A 237 7.67 -13.89 12.64
N ASP A 238 8.69 -13.43 13.36
CA ASP A 238 8.84 -13.66 14.80
C ASP A 238 8.32 -12.50 15.65
N GLU A 239 7.97 -11.38 15.00
CA GLU A 239 7.50 -10.18 15.68
C GLU A 239 6.06 -9.85 15.28
N ARG A 240 5.27 -9.36 16.25
CA ARG A 240 3.89 -8.91 16.04
C ARG A 240 3.84 -7.37 16.00
N PRO A 241 2.83 -6.78 15.34
CA PRO A 241 2.69 -5.32 15.26
C PRO A 241 2.58 -4.64 16.64
N PRO A 242 3.01 -3.39 16.79
CA PRO A 242 3.09 -2.68 18.07
C PRO A 242 1.74 -2.47 18.77
N LEU A 243 0.61 -2.55 18.05
CA LEU A 243 -0.74 -2.44 18.63
C LEU A 243 -1.39 -3.79 18.98
N ASP A 244 -0.64 -4.87 18.80
CA ASP A 244 -1.07 -6.25 19.04
C ASP A 244 -0.29 -6.89 20.20
N THR A 245 0.72 -6.18 20.72
CA THR A 245 1.51 -6.57 21.88
C THR A 245 1.73 -5.38 22.79
N PHE A 246 2.11 -5.63 24.05
CA PHE A 246 2.48 -4.60 25.00
C PHE A 246 3.91 -4.86 25.49
N ARG A 247 4.74 -3.81 25.56
CA ARG A 247 6.05 -3.85 26.21
C ARG A 247 6.10 -2.78 27.31
N PRO A 248 6.67 -3.09 28.49
CA PRO A 248 6.84 -2.09 29.56
C PRO A 248 7.59 -0.83 29.12
N GLU A 249 8.47 -0.96 28.12
CA GLU A 249 9.29 0.11 27.56
C GLU A 249 8.63 0.86 26.38
N ASP A 250 7.38 0.54 26.03
CA ASP A 250 6.65 1.26 24.97
C ASP A 250 6.57 2.77 25.29
N PRO A 251 6.60 3.66 24.28
CA PRO A 251 6.53 5.10 24.49
C PRO A 251 5.26 5.51 25.26
N ASN A 252 5.42 6.34 26.28
CA ASN A 252 4.30 6.79 27.15
C ASN A 252 4.18 8.32 27.23
N ASP A 253 4.88 9.06 26.36
CA ASP A 253 4.94 10.54 26.39
C ASP A 253 3.58 11.24 26.20
N PHE A 254 2.56 10.50 25.74
CA PHE A 254 1.18 10.96 25.58
C PHE A 254 0.36 10.87 26.88
N ILE A 255 0.79 10.08 27.87
CA ILE A 255 0.17 10.02 29.20
C ILE A 255 0.75 11.19 30.00
N LYS A 256 -0.01 12.28 30.09
CA LYS A 256 0.31 13.48 30.89
C LYS A 256 -0.59 13.57 32.11
#